data_AF-A0A497MUF1-F1
#
_entry.id   AF-A0A497MUF1-F1
#
_cell.length_a   1.000
_cell.length_b   1.000
_cell.length_c   1.000
_cell.angle_alpha   90.00
_cell.angle_beta   90.00
_cell.angle_gamma   90.00
#
_symmetry.space_group_name_H-M   'P 1'
#
loop_
_entity.id
_entity.type
_entity.pdbx_description
1 polymer ?
#
loop_
_entity_poly.entity_id
_entity_poly.type
_entity_poly.pdbx_seq_one_letter_code
_entity_poly.pdbx_strand_id
1 'polypeptide(L)'
;MFQALKVVDLLVAGGGVAGAWAALTFKKYSPEGRVLLVSDEEPYRRAAIVKLVKNPGSRLQVLTESLQKAGVETLEGRVVEADPAGEAAVETAEGEKKVAFKRLLLATGGKPGLLKVSNLNLKGVFTFRRRRDALQLGEYVKPGQHAFVVGGGLIGLEVAEALYRRGLKVTVVK
;
A
#
# COMPACT_ATOMS: atom_id res chain seq x y z
N MET A 1 16.13 20.18 17.90
CA MET A 1 15.13 20.59 18.90
C MET A 1 13.96 19.63 18.78
N PHE A 2 13.89 18.60 19.63
CA PHE A 2 12.88 17.55 19.58
C PHE A 2 11.52 18.16 19.95
N GLN A 3 10.61 18.25 18.99
CA GLN A 3 9.24 18.71 19.25
C GLN A 3 8.52 17.61 20.06
N ALA A 4 7.91 18.00 21.17
CA ALA A 4 7.27 17.10 22.12
C ALA A 4 6.22 16.18 21.46
N LEU A 5 6.26 14.90 21.86
CA LEU A 5 5.40 13.81 21.41
C LEU A 5 3.90 14.16 21.52
N LYS A 6 3.22 14.30 20.38
CA LYS A 6 1.76 14.33 20.32
C LYS A 6 1.27 12.92 20.66
N VAL A 7 0.79 12.68 21.89
CA VAL A 7 0.19 11.38 22.25
C VAL A 7 -1.10 11.20 21.46
N VAL A 8 -1.18 10.21 20.58
CA VAL A 8 -2.40 9.93 19.80
C VAL A 8 -3.29 8.91 20.52
N ASP A 9 -4.61 9.02 20.37
CA ASP A 9 -5.53 8.03 20.92
C ASP A 9 -5.50 6.73 20.12
N LEU A 10 -5.25 6.82 18.81
CA LEU A 10 -5.06 5.70 17.91
C LEU A 10 -3.91 5.98 16.93
N LEU A 11 -2.89 5.13 16.97
CA LEU A 11 -1.88 5.00 15.93
C LEU A 11 -2.26 3.86 14.99
N VAL A 12 -2.34 4.13 13.69
CA VAL A 12 -2.63 3.13 12.66
C VAL A 12 -1.38 2.91 11.82
N ALA A 13 -0.80 1.71 11.91
CA ALA A 13 0.33 1.29 11.10
C ALA A 13 -0.15 0.64 9.79
N GLY A 14 -0.26 1.44 8.74
CA GLY A 14 -0.63 1.01 7.38
C GLY A 14 -1.88 1.71 6.83
N GLY A 15 -1.74 2.39 5.70
CA GLY A 15 -2.82 3.15 5.04
C GLY A 15 -3.68 2.38 4.04
N GLY A 16 -3.63 1.05 4.06
CA GLY A 16 -4.54 0.22 3.26
C GLY A 16 -6.00 0.37 3.70
N VAL A 17 -6.92 -0.25 2.96
CA VAL A 17 -8.37 -0.17 3.25
C VAL A 17 -8.72 -0.48 4.71
N ALA A 18 -8.04 -1.44 5.34
CA ALA A 18 -8.28 -1.77 6.74
C ALA A 18 -7.92 -0.61 7.68
N GLY A 19 -6.72 -0.03 7.54
CA GLY A 19 -6.28 1.08 8.37
C GLY A 19 -7.09 2.36 8.13
N ALA A 20 -7.37 2.68 6.86
CA ALA A 20 -8.19 3.83 6.51
C ALA A 20 -9.61 3.72 7.08
N TRP A 21 -10.28 2.57 6.90
CA TRP A 21 -11.62 2.38 7.47
C TRP A 21 -11.61 2.39 8.99
N ALA A 22 -10.64 1.77 9.63
CA ALA A 22 -10.55 1.79 11.09
C ALA A 22 -10.36 3.22 11.64
N ALA A 23 -9.54 4.04 10.98
CA ALA A 23 -9.35 5.45 11.35
C ALA A 23 -10.65 6.26 11.19
N LEU A 24 -11.35 6.11 10.05
CA LEU A 24 -12.63 6.75 9.79
C LEU A 24 -13.70 6.32 10.82
N THR A 25 -13.78 5.02 11.11
CA THR A 25 -14.70 4.47 12.09
C THR A 25 -14.37 4.97 13.50
N PHE A 26 -13.08 5.05 13.85
CA PHE A 26 -12.68 5.62 15.14
C PHE A 26 -13.15 7.07 15.27
N LYS A 27 -12.93 7.91 14.26
CA LYS A 27 -13.40 9.31 14.26
C LYS A 27 -14.92 9.43 14.33
N LYS A 28 -15.68 8.48 13.77
CA LYS A 28 -17.14 8.45 13.87
C LYS A 28 -17.62 8.26 15.32
N TYR A 29 -16.95 7.41 16.11
CA TYR A 29 -17.34 7.12 17.50
C TYR A 29 -16.61 7.98 18.53
N SER A 30 -15.48 8.58 18.14
CA SER A 30 -14.66 9.48 18.96
C SER A 30 -14.29 10.73 18.14
N PRO A 31 -15.22 11.67 17.92
CA PRO A 31 -14.99 12.86 17.08
C PRO A 31 -13.80 13.71 17.51
N GLU A 32 -13.56 13.83 18.82
CA GLU A 32 -12.43 14.58 19.38
C GLU A 32 -11.14 13.76 19.49
N GLY A 33 -11.21 12.45 19.24
CA GLY A 33 -10.05 11.57 19.39
C GLY A 33 -8.97 11.83 18.34
N ARG A 34 -7.71 11.83 18.76
CA ARG A 34 -6.55 12.04 17.89
C ARG A 34 -6.16 10.73 17.21
N VAL A 35 -6.14 10.74 15.88
CA VAL A 35 -5.74 9.58 15.08
C VAL A 35 -4.57 9.97 14.19
N LEU A 36 -3.50 9.17 14.24
CA LEU A 36 -2.41 9.25 13.27
C LEU A 36 -2.37 7.96 12.46
N LEU A 37 -2.48 8.09 11.14
CA LEU A 37 -2.31 7.01 10.18
C LEU A 37 -0.95 7.14 9.50
N VAL A 38 -0.09 6.16 9.69
CA VAL A 38 1.24 6.08 9.10
C VAL A 38 1.18 5.14 7.89
N SER A 39 1.66 5.58 6.73
CA SER A 39 1.64 4.78 5.50
C SER A 39 2.81 5.11 4.58
N ASP A 40 3.41 4.09 3.95
CA ASP A 40 4.53 4.24 3.02
C ASP A 40 4.09 4.42 1.54
N GLU A 41 2.77 4.53 1.33
CA GLU A 41 2.11 4.95 0.11
C GLU A 41 0.89 5.78 0.49
N GLU A 42 0.46 6.67 -0.39
CA GLU A 42 -0.83 7.35 -0.29
C GLU A 42 -1.97 6.33 -0.03
N PRO A 43 -2.90 6.56 0.92
CA PRO A 43 -4.03 5.66 1.13
C PRO A 43 -4.94 5.55 -0.09
N TYR A 44 -5.11 4.37 -0.68
CA TYR A 44 -6.02 4.12 -1.81
C TYR A 44 -6.66 2.72 -1.79
N ARG A 45 -7.72 2.55 -2.58
CA ARG A 45 -8.33 1.24 -2.84
C ARG A 45 -7.52 0.41 -3.81
N ARG A 46 -6.67 -0.46 -3.26
CA ARG A 46 -5.71 -1.28 -4.03
C ARG A 46 -6.32 -2.17 -5.11
N ALA A 47 -7.56 -2.67 -4.96
CA ALA A 47 -8.18 -3.56 -5.94
C ALA A 47 -8.19 -3.01 -7.38
N ALA A 48 -8.12 -1.69 -7.55
CA ALA A 48 -8.11 -1.06 -8.87
C ALA A 48 -6.72 -0.93 -9.52
N ILE A 49 -5.62 -1.36 -8.87
CA ILE A 49 -4.26 -1.10 -9.39
C ILE A 49 -3.99 -1.75 -10.75
N VAL A 50 -4.68 -2.86 -11.09
CA VAL A 50 -4.57 -3.50 -12.40
C VAL A 50 -5.02 -2.61 -13.56
N LYS A 51 -5.86 -1.61 -13.31
CA LYS A 51 -6.26 -0.62 -14.32
C LYS A 51 -5.05 0.20 -14.81
N LEU A 52 -4.04 0.39 -13.97
CA LEU A 52 -2.82 1.12 -14.31
C LEU A 52 -1.94 0.35 -15.31
N VAL A 53 -1.98 -0.99 -15.30
CA VAL A 53 -1.30 -1.82 -16.30
C VAL A 53 -1.93 -1.63 -17.68
N LYS A 54 -3.28 -1.57 -17.72
CA LYS A 54 -4.04 -1.35 -18.96
C LYS A 54 -3.82 0.05 -19.50
N ASN A 55 -3.93 1.05 -18.63
CA ASN A 55 -3.76 2.45 -18.95
C ASN A 55 -3.11 3.19 -17.75
N PRO A 56 -1.84 3.62 -17.86
CA PRO A 56 -1.13 4.34 -16.81
C PRO A 56 -1.82 5.63 -16.33
N GLY A 57 -2.65 6.25 -17.18
CA GLY A 57 -3.44 7.43 -16.83
C GLY A 57 -4.71 7.15 -16.01
N SER A 58 -5.01 5.88 -15.69
CA SER A 58 -6.18 5.52 -14.88
C SER A 58 -6.07 6.09 -13.47
N ARG A 59 -7.18 6.60 -12.93
CA ARG A 59 -7.23 7.11 -11.55
C ARG A 59 -7.57 5.99 -10.57
N LEU A 60 -6.85 5.94 -9.45
CA LEU A 60 -7.22 5.13 -8.30
C LEU A 60 -8.13 5.94 -7.37
N GLN A 61 -8.98 5.24 -6.63
CA GLN A 61 -9.74 5.87 -5.56
C GLN A 61 -8.84 6.07 -4.35
N VAL A 62 -8.34 7.29 -4.20
CA VAL A 62 -7.58 7.76 -3.05
C VAL A 62 -8.53 7.99 -1.86
N LEU A 63 -8.04 7.78 -0.64
CA LEU A 63 -8.78 7.89 0.61
C LEU A 63 -8.30 9.08 1.47
N THR A 64 -7.19 9.73 1.12
CA THR A 64 -6.56 10.84 1.85
C THR A 64 -7.54 11.97 2.16
N GLU A 65 -8.30 12.44 1.17
CA GLU A 65 -9.27 13.52 1.37
C GLU A 65 -10.38 13.13 2.37
N SER A 66 -10.88 11.89 2.29
CA SER A 66 -11.88 11.40 3.23
C SER A 66 -11.33 11.30 4.66
N LEU A 67 -10.07 10.87 4.80
CA LEU A 67 -9.37 10.80 6.09
C LEU A 67 -9.19 12.20 6.69
N GLN A 68 -8.71 13.16 5.90
CA GLN A 68 -8.50 14.54 6.32
C GLN A 68 -9.82 15.22 6.72
N LYS A 69 -10.89 15.06 5.91
CA LYS A 69 -12.23 15.58 6.23
C LYS A 69 -12.78 15.01 7.53
N ALA A 70 -12.42 13.78 7.88
CA ALA A 70 -12.80 13.16 9.15
C ALA A 70 -11.89 13.56 10.31
N GLY A 71 -10.86 14.39 10.11
CA GLY A 71 -9.91 14.80 11.14
C GLY A 71 -8.86 13.75 11.50
N VAL A 72 -8.49 12.88 10.56
CA VAL A 72 -7.37 11.93 10.70
C VAL A 72 -6.08 12.59 10.19
N GLU A 73 -5.05 12.62 11.02
CA GLU A 73 -3.70 13.04 10.61
C GLU A 73 -3.05 11.88 9.83
N THR A 74 -2.44 12.17 8.68
CA THR A 74 -1.72 11.17 7.87
C THR A 74 -0.23 11.52 7.81
N LEU A 75 0.64 10.53 8.03
CA LEU A 75 2.08 10.67 7.94
C LEU A 75 2.63 9.68 6.93
N GLU A 76 3.39 10.19 5.96
CA GLU A 76 4.14 9.34 5.04
C GLU A 76 5.35 8.75 5.76
N GLY A 77 5.40 7.43 5.84
CA GLY A 77 6.43 6.71 6.58
C GLY A 77 6.04 5.28 6.93
N ARG A 78 6.85 4.66 7.78
CA ARG A 78 6.64 3.29 8.24
C ARG A 78 6.87 3.19 9.74
N VAL A 79 5.91 2.59 10.45
CA VAL A 79 6.15 2.13 11.81
C VAL A 79 7.10 0.92 11.75
N VAL A 80 8.29 1.05 12.32
CA VAL A 80 9.34 0.00 12.29
C VAL A 80 9.46 -0.74 13.60
N GLU A 81 9.13 -0.08 14.70
CA GLU A 81 9.11 -0.64 16.04
C GLU A 81 7.94 -0.03 16.81
N ALA A 82 7.35 -0.82 17.70
CA ALA A 82 6.39 -0.34 18.66
C ALA A 82 6.51 -1.17 19.94
N ASP A 83 6.62 -0.47 21.07
CA ASP A 83 6.68 -1.12 22.36
C ASP A 83 5.29 -1.23 23.02
N PRO A 84 5.12 -2.17 23.98
CA PRO A 84 3.89 -2.26 24.76
C PRO A 84 3.65 -1.07 25.71
N ALA A 85 4.66 -0.24 25.96
CA ALA A 85 4.55 0.93 26.84
C ALA A 85 3.84 2.12 26.15
N GLY A 86 3.58 2.03 24.85
CA GLY A 86 2.82 3.00 24.08
C GLY A 86 3.69 3.95 23.27
N GLU A 87 4.92 3.57 22.92
CA GLU A 87 5.80 4.33 22.02
C GLU A 87 6.08 3.54 20.73
N ALA A 88 6.08 4.23 19.59
CA ALA A 88 6.43 3.69 18.29
C ALA A 88 7.52 4.52 17.62
N ALA A 89 8.45 3.83 16.98
CA ALA A 89 9.41 4.42 16.05
C ALA A 89 8.83 4.43 14.63
N VAL A 90 8.81 5.60 14.02
CA VAL A 90 8.31 5.84 12.67
C VAL A 90 9.43 6.37 11.79
N GLU A 91 9.84 5.59 10.80
CA GLU A 91 10.75 6.04 9.76
C GLU A 91 10.00 6.92 8.75
N THR A 92 10.48 8.13 8.53
CA THR A 92 10.01 9.02 7.47
C THR A 92 11.17 9.46 6.59
N ALA A 93 10.88 10.15 5.49
CA ALA A 93 11.93 10.74 4.64
C ALA A 93 12.79 11.80 5.37
N GLU A 94 12.29 12.35 6.48
CA GLU A 94 12.98 13.34 7.31
C GLU A 94 13.80 12.70 8.45
N GLY A 95 13.77 11.38 8.57
CA GLY A 95 14.42 10.62 9.63
C GLY A 95 13.43 9.89 10.55
N GLU A 96 13.95 9.34 11.64
CA GLU A 96 13.14 8.63 12.63
C GLU A 96 12.38 9.62 13.52
N LYS A 97 11.09 9.35 13.71
CA LYS A 97 10.21 10.07 14.62
C LYS A 97 9.65 9.11 15.65
N LYS A 98 9.62 9.54 16.91
CA LYS A 98 8.92 8.82 17.98
C LYS A 98 7.47 9.29 18.05
N VAL A 99 6.55 8.37 18.25
CA VAL A 99 5.12 8.63 18.40
C VAL A 99 4.60 7.89 19.63
N ALA A 100 4.05 8.64 20.59
CA ALA A 100 3.35 8.05 21.72
C ALA A 100 1.88 7.79 21.34
N PHE A 101 1.33 6.66 21.76
CA PHE A 101 -0.04 6.25 21.43
C PHE A 101 -0.72 5.54 22.60
N LYS A 102 -2.04 5.64 22.68
CA LYS A 102 -2.86 4.84 23.63
C LYS A 102 -3.24 3.48 23.06
N ARG A 103 -3.43 3.40 21.75
CA ARG A 103 -3.79 2.17 21.03
C ARG A 103 -3.03 2.11 19.72
N LEU A 104 -2.53 0.92 19.38
CA LEU A 104 -1.89 0.63 18.10
C LEU A 104 -2.76 -0.33 17.31
N LEU A 105 -3.03 0.01 16.06
CA LEU A 105 -3.63 -0.89 15.08
C LEU A 105 -2.58 -1.29 14.04
N LEU A 106 -2.27 -2.58 13.98
CA LEU A 106 -1.43 -3.16 12.93
C LEU A 106 -2.28 -3.46 11.68
N ALA A 107 -2.18 -2.59 10.68
CA ALA A 107 -2.89 -2.69 9.40
C ALA A 107 -1.92 -2.78 8.20
N THR A 108 -0.76 -3.40 8.40
CA THR A 108 0.38 -3.45 7.46
C THR A 108 0.11 -4.30 6.21
N GLY A 109 -0.98 -5.07 6.20
CA GLY A 109 -1.41 -5.86 5.06
C GLY A 109 -0.53 -7.08 4.83
N GLY A 110 0.04 -7.21 3.64
CA GLY A 110 0.75 -8.43 3.23
C GLY A 110 1.63 -8.18 2.01
N LYS A 111 2.58 -9.09 1.80
CA LYS A 111 3.59 -9.04 0.73
C LYS A 111 3.34 -10.15 -0.30
N PRO A 112 3.72 -9.96 -1.58
CA PRO A 112 3.73 -11.04 -2.56
C PRO A 112 4.53 -12.25 -2.07
N GLY A 113 3.99 -13.45 -2.28
CA GLY A 113 4.76 -14.68 -2.12
C GLY A 113 5.79 -14.78 -3.25
N LEU A 114 7.06 -15.02 -2.91
CA LEU A 114 8.15 -15.12 -3.87
C LEU A 114 8.52 -16.58 -4.13
N LEU A 115 8.87 -16.90 -5.37
CA LEU A 115 9.44 -18.21 -5.71
C LEU A 115 10.84 -18.35 -5.14
N LYS A 116 11.22 -19.55 -4.70
CA LYS A 116 12.58 -19.83 -4.19
C LYS A 116 13.54 -20.07 -5.36
N VAL A 117 13.82 -19.03 -6.14
CA VAL A 117 14.74 -19.07 -7.29
C VAL A 117 15.69 -17.86 -7.27
N SER A 118 16.92 -18.04 -7.75
CA SER A 118 17.98 -17.02 -7.67
C SER A 118 17.74 -15.78 -8.54
N ASN A 119 16.92 -15.93 -9.59
CA ASN A 119 16.85 -14.96 -10.69
C ASN A 119 15.65 -13.99 -10.57
N LEU A 120 15.09 -13.81 -9.37
CA LEU A 120 13.95 -12.91 -9.15
C LEU A 120 14.25 -11.44 -9.39
N ASN A 121 15.53 -11.06 -9.37
CA ASN A 121 15.98 -9.67 -9.57
C ASN A 121 16.27 -9.33 -11.04
N LEU A 122 16.05 -10.26 -11.98
CA LEU A 122 16.26 -10.00 -13.40
C LEU A 122 15.28 -8.95 -13.92
N LYS A 123 15.76 -8.11 -14.84
CA LYS A 123 14.91 -7.18 -15.59
C LYS A 123 13.78 -7.95 -16.28
N GLY A 124 12.55 -7.51 -16.08
CA GLY A 124 11.36 -8.16 -16.63
C GLY A 124 10.65 -9.11 -15.67
N VAL A 125 11.20 -9.35 -14.47
CA VAL A 125 10.51 -10.06 -13.39
C VAL A 125 9.82 -9.04 -12.48
N PHE A 126 8.51 -9.19 -12.29
CA PHE A 126 7.70 -8.27 -11.50
C PHE A 126 6.90 -9.03 -10.44
N THR A 127 6.75 -8.41 -9.27
CA THR A 127 5.67 -8.73 -8.33
C THR A 127 4.51 -7.76 -8.52
N PHE A 128 3.33 -8.07 -7.99
CA PHE A 128 2.15 -7.22 -8.16
C PHE A 128 1.42 -6.96 -6.84
N ARG A 129 1.65 -5.80 -6.22
CA ARG A 129 1.01 -5.42 -4.95
C ARG A 129 0.73 -3.94 -4.81
N ARG A 130 1.65 -3.10 -5.23
CA ARG A 130 1.65 -1.65 -5.01
C ARG A 130 1.31 -0.89 -6.29
N ARG A 131 0.94 0.38 -6.16
CA ARG A 131 0.68 1.27 -7.31
C ARG A 131 1.91 1.34 -8.22
N ARG A 132 3.10 1.46 -7.62
CA ARG A 132 4.38 1.49 -8.35
C ARG A 132 4.62 0.23 -9.19
N ASP A 133 4.24 -0.95 -8.66
CA ASP A 133 4.45 -2.22 -9.37
C ASP A 133 3.62 -2.27 -10.65
N ALA A 134 2.37 -1.78 -10.59
CA ALA A 134 1.48 -1.72 -11.74
C ALA A 134 1.94 -0.71 -12.79
N LEU A 135 2.46 0.45 -12.36
CA LEU A 135 3.03 1.46 -13.26
C LEU A 135 4.29 0.93 -13.96
N GLN A 136 5.24 0.36 -13.19
CA GLN A 136 6.47 -0.22 -13.73
C GLN A 136 6.17 -1.34 -14.74
N LEU A 137 5.22 -2.22 -14.44
CA LEU A 137 4.80 -3.27 -15.37
C LEU A 137 4.18 -2.66 -16.65
N GLY A 138 3.29 -1.67 -16.50
CA GLY A 138 2.65 -0.99 -17.62
C GLY A 138 3.64 -0.24 -18.52
N GLU A 139 4.68 0.38 -17.97
CA GLU A 139 5.75 1.05 -18.71
C GLU A 139 6.69 0.07 -19.42
N TYR A 140 6.94 -1.09 -18.79
CA TYR A 140 7.84 -2.10 -19.32
C TYR A 140 7.28 -2.83 -20.55
N VAL A 141 5.98 -3.14 -20.52
CA VAL A 141 5.38 -4.03 -21.51
C VAL A 141 5.01 -3.32 -22.80
N LYS A 142 5.33 -3.97 -23.94
CA LYS A 142 5.05 -3.52 -25.30
C LYS A 142 4.23 -4.57 -26.05
N PRO A 143 3.35 -4.17 -26.98
CA PRO A 143 2.64 -5.12 -27.84
C PRO A 143 3.61 -6.08 -28.56
N GLY A 144 3.19 -7.32 -28.78
CA GLY A 144 3.99 -8.36 -29.44
C GLY A 144 4.94 -9.13 -28.51
N GLN A 145 5.11 -8.70 -27.26
CA GLN A 145 5.88 -9.46 -26.26
C GLN A 145 5.11 -10.67 -25.72
N HIS A 146 5.82 -11.60 -25.08
CA HIS A 146 5.25 -12.75 -24.39
C HIS A 146 5.46 -12.61 -22.87
N ALA A 147 4.38 -12.60 -22.11
CA ALA A 147 4.40 -12.60 -20.65
C ALA A 147 4.05 -13.97 -20.07
N PHE A 148 4.80 -14.36 -19.04
CA PHE A 148 4.47 -15.50 -18.18
C PHE A 148 3.90 -14.97 -16.86
N VAL A 149 2.70 -15.39 -16.52
CA VAL A 149 2.07 -15.09 -15.23
C VAL A 149 2.13 -16.32 -14.36
N VAL A 150 2.94 -16.27 -13.31
CA VAL A 150 3.07 -17.38 -12.36
C VAL A 150 2.03 -17.24 -11.26
N GLY A 151 1.08 -18.16 -11.22
CA GLY A 151 -0.05 -18.20 -10.31
C GLY A 151 -1.39 -17.89 -11.00
N GLY A 152 -2.25 -18.89 -11.11
CA GLY A 152 -3.61 -18.78 -11.69
C GLY A 152 -4.70 -18.33 -10.72
N GLY A 153 -4.35 -17.53 -9.70
CA GLY A 153 -5.32 -16.93 -8.76
C GLY A 153 -5.95 -15.66 -9.32
N LEU A 154 -6.84 -15.02 -8.55
CA LEU A 154 -7.56 -13.80 -8.95
C LEU A 154 -6.63 -12.72 -9.53
N ILE A 155 -5.60 -12.33 -8.77
CA ILE A 155 -4.63 -11.30 -9.18
C ILE A 155 -3.90 -11.72 -10.46
N GLY A 156 -3.47 -12.98 -10.56
CA GLY A 156 -2.78 -13.49 -11.73
C GLY A 156 -3.64 -13.42 -12.98
N LEU A 157 -4.91 -13.81 -12.90
CA LEU A 157 -5.83 -13.75 -14.03
C LEU A 157 -6.18 -12.31 -14.43
N GLU A 158 -6.36 -11.39 -13.47
CA GLU A 158 -6.58 -9.97 -13.77
C GLU A 158 -5.37 -9.34 -14.48
N VAL A 159 -4.15 -9.64 -14.03
CA VAL A 159 -2.92 -9.17 -14.67
C VAL A 159 -2.75 -9.82 -16.05
N ALA A 160 -2.99 -11.12 -16.18
CA ALA A 160 -2.93 -11.83 -17.46
C ALA A 160 -3.87 -11.20 -18.49
N GLU A 161 -5.10 -10.89 -18.10
CA GLU A 161 -6.08 -10.22 -18.95
C GLU A 161 -5.64 -8.79 -19.31
N ALA A 162 -5.06 -8.04 -18.37
CA ALA A 162 -4.56 -6.71 -18.64
C ALA A 162 -3.40 -6.71 -19.66
N LEU A 163 -2.48 -7.67 -19.54
CA LEU A 163 -1.37 -7.85 -20.46
C LEU A 163 -1.85 -8.31 -21.84
N TYR A 164 -2.81 -9.22 -21.89
CA TYR A 164 -3.43 -9.66 -23.14
C TYR A 164 -4.07 -8.47 -23.89
N ARG A 165 -4.83 -7.62 -23.19
CA ARG A 165 -5.41 -6.39 -23.77
C ARG A 165 -4.38 -5.37 -24.24
N ARG A 166 -3.16 -5.41 -23.71
CA ARG A 166 -2.01 -4.60 -24.15
C ARG A 166 -1.33 -5.19 -25.40
N GLY A 167 -1.86 -6.27 -25.97
CA GLY A 167 -1.34 -6.90 -27.19
C GLY A 167 -0.20 -7.88 -26.95
N LEU A 168 -0.05 -8.39 -25.73
CA LEU A 168 0.93 -9.43 -25.41
C LEU A 168 0.34 -10.83 -25.61
N LYS A 169 1.19 -11.78 -26.01
CA LYS A 169 0.91 -13.20 -25.78
C LYS A 169 1.06 -13.48 -24.28
N VAL A 170 0.13 -14.22 -23.69
CA VAL A 170 0.16 -14.50 -22.24
C VAL A 170 0.08 -16.00 -21.99
N THR A 171 0.95 -16.51 -21.13
CA THR A 171 0.89 -17.87 -20.60
C THR A 171 0.75 -17.82 -19.10
N VAL A 172 -0.26 -18.50 -18.56
CA VAL A 172 -0.43 -18.64 -17.10
C VAL A 172 0.16 -19.98 -16.69
N VAL A 173 1.06 -19.95 -15.71
CA VAL A 173 1.67 -21.13 -15.10
C VAL A 173 1.01 -21.33 -13.73
N LYS A 174 0.39 -22.49 -13.50
CA LYS A 174 -0.30 -22.83 -12.26
C LYS A 174 0.40 -23.98 -11.57
#